data_AF-R9JCC5-F1
#
_entry.id   AF-R9JCC5-F1
#
_cell.length_a   1.000
_cell.length_b   1.000
_cell.length_c   1.000
_cell.angle_alpha   90.00
_cell.angle_beta   90.00
_cell.angle_gamma   90.00
#
_symmetry.space_group_name_H-M   'P 1'
#
loop_
_entity.id
_entity.type
_entity.pdbx_description
1 polymer ?
#
loop_
_entity_poly.entity_id
_entity_poly.type
_entity_poly.pdbx_seq_one_letter_code
_entity_poly.pdbx_strand_id
1 'polypeptide(L)'
;MEVGTVYGGYYGAKGYEGVRKEEKRADAGFAGKVAEKGAVSPKDMTLDEYKAYFNEKMNSLYTHPSQRNMNDVIDITDAAYKRMQTDPEYEKKILDALAQNKAVNFGGNIPVIAYMHIDDTWEKCYGYTQGMKENVGYSGSSSAKKPDAGREKKARQKELLEEYLEKRAQAKRQQQELLDEKVAKAEQERSRLAKAWSSKQRMAAASGAYESNIMMETAAGGEVK
;
A
#
# COMPACT_ATOMS: atom_id res chain seq x y z
N MET A 1 10.44 3.46 -35.48
CA MET A 1 9.83 2.64 -34.41
C MET A 1 8.79 3.51 -33.74
N GLU A 2 7.55 3.36 -34.18
CA GLU A 2 6.39 4.09 -33.68
C GLU A 2 5.97 3.53 -32.34
N VAL A 3 5.72 4.41 -31.38
CA VAL A 3 5.40 4.07 -30.00
C VAL A 3 3.88 3.95 -29.90
N GLY A 4 3.40 2.71 -29.76
CA GLY A 4 1.98 2.40 -29.66
C GLY A 4 1.37 2.91 -28.35
N THR A 5 0.40 3.80 -28.44
CA THR A 5 -0.53 4.11 -27.36
C THR A 5 -1.61 3.03 -27.30
N VAL A 6 -1.42 2.08 -26.38
CA VAL A 6 -2.43 1.11 -25.97
C VAL A 6 -3.37 1.79 -24.96
N TYR A 7 -4.53 2.24 -25.42
CA TYR A 7 -5.70 2.39 -24.54
C TYR A 7 -6.86 1.64 -25.18
N GLY A 8 -6.95 0.36 -24.83
CA GLY A 8 -8.01 -0.56 -25.23
C GLY A 8 -9.33 -0.18 -24.55
N GLY A 9 -10.39 -0.17 -25.35
CA GLY A 9 -11.74 0.15 -24.93
C GLY A 9 -12.39 -0.96 -24.10
N TYR A 10 -13.35 -0.55 -23.28
CA TYR A 10 -14.38 -1.42 -22.74
C TYR A 10 -15.72 -0.68 -22.79
N TYR A 11 -16.75 -1.39 -23.28
CA TYR A 11 -18.18 -1.08 -23.33
C TYR A 11 -18.74 -0.39 -24.59
N GLY A 12 -18.81 -1.20 -25.66
CA GLY A 12 -20.08 -1.60 -26.32
C GLY A 12 -21.15 -0.54 -26.56
N ALA A 13 -21.18 -0.02 -27.79
CA ALA A 13 -22.31 0.69 -28.37
C ALA A 13 -23.57 -0.18 -28.40
N LYS A 14 -24.61 0.21 -27.65
CA LYS A 14 -26.00 -0.13 -27.96
C LYS A 14 -26.64 1.09 -28.57
N GLY A 15 -26.87 1.02 -29.88
CA GLY A 15 -27.65 2.01 -30.63
C GLY A 15 -29.12 1.94 -30.25
N TYR A 16 -29.75 3.11 -30.22
CA TYR A 16 -31.19 3.26 -30.33
C TYR A 16 -31.41 4.24 -31.47
N GLU A 17 -31.68 3.70 -32.66
CA GLU A 17 -32.13 4.48 -33.82
C GLU A 17 -33.64 4.65 -33.77
N GLY A 18 -34.07 5.89 -34.03
CA GLY A 18 -35.35 6.20 -34.68
C GLY A 18 -36.54 6.41 -33.75
N VAL A 19 -37.53 7.26 -34.03
CA VAL A 19 -37.81 8.23 -35.09
C VAL A 19 -38.88 9.15 -34.49
N ARG A 20 -38.77 10.48 -34.60
CA ARG A 20 -39.94 11.36 -34.69
C ARG A 20 -39.59 12.58 -35.52
N LYS A 21 -40.05 12.56 -36.77
CA LYS A 21 -40.23 13.73 -37.62
C LYS A 21 -41.44 14.51 -37.11
N GLU A 22 -41.32 15.81 -36.96
CA GLU A 22 -42.42 16.74 -37.25
C GLU A 22 -41.85 18.09 -37.68
N GLU A 23 -42.62 18.75 -38.53
CA GLU A 23 -42.23 19.72 -39.53
C GLU A 23 -42.45 21.17 -39.04
N LYS A 24 -41.58 22.07 -39.51
CA LYS A 24 -41.61 23.55 -39.51
C LYS A 24 -42.77 24.28 -38.80
N ARG A 25 -42.40 25.30 -38.01
CA ARG A 25 -42.96 26.67 -38.11
C ARG A 25 -42.02 27.70 -37.51
N ALA A 26 -41.72 28.73 -38.29
CA ALA A 26 -41.05 29.94 -37.84
C ALA A 26 -42.06 30.77 -37.06
N ASP A 27 -41.76 31.07 -35.80
CA ASP A 27 -42.36 32.19 -35.09
C ASP A 27 -41.29 32.83 -34.23
N ALA A 28 -40.92 34.06 -34.63
CA ALA A 28 -40.04 34.95 -33.90
C ALA A 28 -40.78 35.45 -32.65
N GLY A 29 -40.80 34.63 -31.58
CA GLY A 29 -41.38 34.99 -30.29
C GLY A 29 -40.30 35.08 -29.22
N PHE A 30 -40.18 36.25 -28.58
CA PHE A 30 -39.54 36.60 -27.28
C PHE A 30 -38.11 36.07 -26.95
N ALA A 31 -37.78 34.83 -27.29
CA ALA A 31 -36.45 34.22 -27.18
C ALA A 31 -35.38 34.92 -28.07
N GLY A 32 -35.80 35.62 -29.12
CA GLY A 32 -34.90 36.43 -29.95
C GLY A 32 -34.32 37.66 -29.24
N LYS A 33 -34.96 38.14 -28.16
CA LYS A 33 -34.50 39.33 -27.41
C LYS A 33 -33.57 39.03 -26.23
N VAL A 34 -33.32 37.75 -25.93
CA VAL A 34 -32.35 37.36 -24.88
C VAL A 34 -30.98 36.99 -25.48
N ALA A 35 -30.92 36.77 -26.80
CA ALA A 35 -29.66 36.60 -27.54
C ALA A 35 -28.82 37.89 -27.63
N GLU A 36 -29.38 39.03 -27.21
CA GLU A 36 -28.78 40.36 -27.29
C GLU A 36 -28.42 40.95 -25.91
N LYS A 37 -28.27 40.11 -24.88
CA LYS A 37 -27.41 40.46 -23.75
C LYS A 37 -26.04 39.93 -24.07
N GLY A 38 -25.19 40.86 -24.51
CA GLY A 38 -23.86 40.65 -25.07
C GLY A 38 -23.22 39.33 -24.68
N ALA A 39 -22.96 38.50 -25.69
CA ALA A 39 -21.86 37.56 -25.62
C ALA A 39 -20.60 38.41 -25.39
N VAL A 40 -20.30 38.73 -24.12
CA VAL A 40 -19.02 39.26 -23.72
C VAL A 40 -18.05 38.20 -24.16
N SER A 41 -17.33 38.48 -25.24
CA SER A 41 -16.41 37.51 -25.79
C SER A 41 -15.37 37.27 -24.69
N PRO A 42 -15.02 36.01 -24.36
CA PRO A 42 -14.01 35.74 -23.34
C PRO A 42 -12.72 36.53 -23.56
N LYS A 43 -12.40 36.83 -24.83
CA LYS A 43 -11.23 37.59 -25.27
C LYS A 43 -11.21 39.06 -24.82
N ASP A 44 -12.36 39.66 -24.54
CA ASP A 44 -12.46 41.08 -24.15
C ASP A 44 -12.58 41.28 -22.63
N MET A 45 -12.68 40.20 -21.85
CA MET A 45 -12.70 40.25 -20.38
C MET A 45 -11.31 40.47 -19.81
N THR A 46 -11.22 41.16 -18.68
CA THR A 46 -9.98 41.14 -17.89
C THR A 46 -9.72 39.73 -17.35
N LEU A 47 -8.46 39.41 -17.06
CA LEU A 47 -8.09 38.05 -16.63
C LEU A 47 -8.80 37.63 -15.34
N ASP A 48 -9.09 38.58 -14.44
CA ASP A 48 -9.82 38.33 -13.20
C ASP A 48 -11.32 38.08 -13.44
N GLU A 49 -11.93 38.80 -14.39
CA GLU A 49 -13.31 38.54 -14.83
C GLU A 49 -13.42 37.17 -15.51
N TYR A 50 -12.43 36.80 -16.32
CA TYR A 50 -12.38 35.48 -16.97
C TYR A 50 -12.23 34.35 -15.93
N LYS A 51 -11.41 34.54 -14.89
CA LYS A 51 -11.31 33.60 -13.76
C LYS A 51 -12.66 33.39 -13.08
N ALA A 52 -13.40 34.47 -12.81
CA ALA A 52 -14.72 34.39 -12.20
C ALA A 52 -15.72 33.66 -13.13
N TYR A 53 -15.75 34.03 -14.42
CA TYR A 53 -16.58 33.38 -15.43
C TYR A 53 -16.30 31.88 -15.54
N PHE A 54 -15.02 31.50 -15.60
CA PHE A 54 -14.62 30.09 -15.69
C PHE A 54 -14.99 29.32 -14.41
N ASN A 55 -14.81 29.93 -13.25
CA ASN A 55 -15.20 29.33 -11.98
C ASN A 55 -16.72 29.13 -11.88
N GLU A 56 -17.54 30.07 -12.36
CA GLU A 56 -18.99 29.89 -12.46
C GLU A 56 -19.36 28.73 -13.39
N LYS A 57 -18.72 28.65 -14.57
CA LYS A 57 -18.91 27.55 -15.51
C LYS A 57 -18.56 26.21 -14.87
N MET A 58 -17.42 26.13 -14.19
CA MET A 58 -16.97 24.93 -13.48
C MET A 58 -17.92 24.53 -12.34
N ASN A 59 -18.41 25.48 -11.54
CA ASN A 59 -19.35 25.22 -10.45
C ASN A 59 -20.75 24.82 -10.94
N SER A 60 -21.12 25.25 -12.16
CA SER A 60 -22.36 24.82 -12.82
C SER A 60 -22.31 23.39 -13.36
N LEU A 61 -21.12 22.77 -13.43
CA LEU A 61 -20.97 21.40 -13.91
C LEU A 61 -21.64 20.42 -12.95
N TYR A 62 -22.24 19.38 -13.52
CA TYR A 62 -22.84 18.30 -12.74
C TYR A 62 -21.78 17.60 -11.88
N THR A 63 -22.02 17.56 -10.57
CA THR A 63 -21.19 16.80 -9.62
C THR A 63 -21.96 15.58 -9.14
N HIS A 64 -21.40 14.39 -9.32
CA HIS A 64 -22.05 13.15 -8.92
C HIS A 64 -22.23 13.12 -7.38
N PRO A 65 -23.38 12.65 -6.85
CA PRO A 65 -23.65 12.64 -5.41
C PRO A 65 -22.60 11.95 -4.54
N SER A 66 -21.89 10.94 -5.09
CA SER A 66 -20.80 10.25 -4.36
C SER A 66 -19.58 11.13 -4.12
N GLN A 67 -19.40 12.22 -4.87
CA GLN A 67 -18.29 13.17 -4.70
C GLN A 67 -18.63 14.33 -3.76
N ARG A 68 -19.90 14.47 -3.33
CA ARG A 68 -20.39 15.62 -2.55
C ARG A 68 -19.62 15.90 -1.25
N ASN A 69 -18.98 14.88 -0.68
CA ASN A 69 -18.21 14.97 0.56
C ASN A 69 -16.71 14.69 0.36
N MET A 70 -16.21 14.88 -0.86
CA MET A 70 -14.79 14.86 -1.25
C MET A 70 -14.25 16.30 -1.27
N ASN A 71 -12.98 16.48 -0.90
CA ASN A 71 -12.34 17.78 -1.03
C ASN A 71 -11.72 17.90 -2.43
N ASP A 72 -12.33 18.71 -3.30
CA ASP A 72 -11.81 19.02 -4.62
C ASP A 72 -10.91 20.26 -4.56
N VAL A 73 -9.65 20.11 -4.99
CA VAL A 73 -8.70 21.22 -5.12
C VAL A 73 -8.28 21.32 -6.58
N ILE A 74 -8.63 22.43 -7.21
CA ILE A 74 -8.33 22.71 -8.63
C ILE A 74 -7.40 23.90 -8.67
N ASP A 75 -6.15 23.65 -9.07
CA ASP A 75 -5.12 24.66 -9.27
C ASP A 75 -4.99 24.96 -10.76
N ILE A 76 -5.16 26.24 -11.13
CA ILE A 76 -5.15 26.69 -12.51
C ILE A 76 -4.14 27.81 -12.64
N THR A 77 -3.13 27.64 -13.50
CA THR A 77 -2.09 28.64 -13.69
C THR A 77 -2.64 29.86 -14.47
N ASP A 78 -2.06 31.05 -14.23
CA ASP A 78 -2.42 32.26 -14.99
C ASP A 78 -2.16 32.11 -16.50
N ALA A 79 -1.17 31.30 -16.88
CA ALA A 79 -0.88 30.98 -18.27
C ALA A 79 -1.99 30.11 -18.89
N ALA A 80 -2.55 29.17 -18.14
CA ALA A 80 -3.69 28.37 -18.56
C ALA A 80 -4.92 29.25 -18.81
N TYR A 81 -5.22 30.20 -17.91
CA TYR A 81 -6.32 31.15 -18.10
C TYR A 81 -6.17 31.97 -19.38
N LYS A 82 -4.97 32.49 -19.66
CA LYS A 82 -4.69 33.22 -20.91
C LYS A 82 -4.91 32.34 -22.13
N ARG A 83 -4.47 31.08 -22.09
CA ARG A 83 -4.66 30.16 -23.21
C ARG A 83 -6.14 29.87 -23.43
N MET A 84 -6.89 29.54 -22.38
CA MET A 84 -8.33 29.28 -22.49
C MET A 84 -9.09 30.51 -22.99
N GLN A 85 -8.66 31.71 -22.60
CA GLN A 85 -9.21 32.97 -23.13
C GLN A 85 -8.96 33.13 -24.64
N THR A 86 -7.77 32.77 -25.11
CA THR A 86 -7.40 32.89 -26.54
C THR A 86 -7.94 31.77 -27.42
N ASP A 87 -8.04 30.56 -26.86
CA ASP A 87 -8.33 29.29 -27.52
C ASP A 87 -9.59 28.64 -26.89
N PRO A 88 -10.77 28.86 -27.51
CA PRO A 88 -12.02 28.26 -27.06
C PRO A 88 -12.03 26.72 -27.13
N GLU A 89 -11.22 26.11 -27.99
CA GLU A 89 -11.13 24.65 -28.06
C GLU A 89 -10.42 24.10 -26.82
N TYR A 90 -9.36 24.79 -26.38
CA TYR A 90 -8.68 24.45 -25.14
C TYR A 90 -9.59 24.63 -23.92
N GLU A 91 -10.33 25.75 -23.83
CA GLU A 91 -11.33 25.97 -22.77
C GLU A 91 -12.33 24.81 -22.71
N LYS A 92 -12.93 24.45 -23.86
CA LYS A 92 -13.89 23.36 -23.94
C LYS A 92 -13.29 22.02 -23.53
N LYS A 93 -12.04 21.75 -23.90
CA LYS A 93 -11.33 20.52 -23.52
C LYS A 93 -11.10 20.43 -22.01
N ILE A 94 -10.71 21.53 -21.36
CA ILE A 94 -10.58 21.58 -19.90
C ILE A 94 -11.94 21.36 -19.23
N LEU A 95 -12.98 22.05 -19.70
CA LEU A 95 -14.33 21.90 -19.14
C LEU A 95 -14.88 20.49 -19.29
N ASP A 96 -14.65 19.85 -20.44
CA ASP A 96 -15.07 18.46 -20.68
C ASP A 96 -14.33 17.49 -19.74
N ALA A 97 -13.02 17.66 -19.57
CA ALA A 97 -12.24 16.85 -18.64
C ALA A 97 -12.68 17.02 -17.17
N LEU A 98 -12.96 18.26 -16.76
CA LEU A 98 -13.49 18.56 -15.43
C LEU A 98 -14.89 17.98 -15.24
N ALA A 99 -15.75 18.05 -16.26
CA ALA A 99 -17.09 17.46 -16.23
C ALA A 99 -17.03 15.94 -16.11
N GLN A 100 -16.16 15.29 -16.89
CA GLN A 100 -15.93 13.84 -16.79
C GLN A 100 -15.44 13.45 -15.39
N ASN A 101 -14.50 14.20 -14.81
CA ASN A 101 -13.98 13.94 -13.47
C ASN A 101 -15.09 14.08 -12.41
N LYS A 102 -15.86 15.18 -12.44
CA LYS A 102 -16.98 15.43 -11.50
C LYS A 102 -18.16 14.47 -11.67
N ALA A 103 -18.30 13.85 -12.84
CA ALA A 103 -19.33 12.85 -13.09
C ALA A 103 -18.93 11.41 -12.66
N VAL A 104 -17.67 11.17 -12.29
CA VAL A 104 -17.19 9.83 -11.90
C VAL A 104 -17.97 9.31 -10.69
N ASN A 105 -18.53 8.10 -10.84
CA ASN A 105 -19.16 7.40 -9.73
C ASN A 105 -18.13 6.53 -8.97
N PHE A 106 -17.60 7.06 -7.87
CA PHE A 106 -16.71 6.31 -6.97
C PHE A 106 -17.40 5.20 -6.16
N GLY A 107 -18.74 5.08 -6.22
CA GLY A 107 -19.50 4.10 -5.44
C GLY A 107 -19.22 4.26 -3.96
N GLY A 108 -18.66 3.21 -3.34
CA GLY A 108 -18.17 3.26 -1.96
C GLY A 108 -16.75 3.83 -1.85
N ASN A 109 -15.86 3.64 -2.80
CA ASN A 109 -14.44 4.00 -2.62
C ASN A 109 -14.18 5.46 -2.98
N ILE A 110 -14.79 6.37 -2.22
CA ILE A 110 -14.66 7.81 -2.42
C ILE A 110 -13.28 8.24 -1.89
N PRO A 111 -12.42 8.87 -2.70
CA PRO A 111 -11.15 9.40 -2.21
C PRO A 111 -11.38 10.57 -1.24
N VAL A 112 -10.41 10.85 -0.38
CA VAL A 112 -10.54 11.94 0.60
C VAL A 112 -10.33 13.30 -0.08
N ILE A 113 -9.32 13.38 -0.94
CA ILE A 113 -8.94 14.59 -1.67
C ILE A 113 -8.74 14.24 -3.14
N ALA A 114 -9.25 15.09 -4.03
CA ALA A 114 -8.91 15.11 -5.45
C ALA A 114 -8.17 16.41 -5.78
N TYR A 115 -6.95 16.29 -6.28
CA TYR A 115 -6.15 17.42 -6.72
C TYR A 115 -6.04 17.40 -8.24
N MET A 116 -6.32 18.53 -8.88
CA MET A 116 -6.19 18.74 -10.32
C MET A 116 -5.39 20.00 -10.59
N HIS A 117 -4.30 19.88 -11.35
CA HIS A 117 -3.48 20.98 -11.82
C HIS A 117 -3.68 21.18 -13.33
N ILE A 118 -4.04 22.40 -13.73
CA ILE A 118 -4.26 22.78 -15.11
C ILE A 118 -3.25 23.86 -15.48
N ASP A 119 -2.45 23.57 -16.51
CA ASP A 119 -1.40 24.48 -16.98
C ASP A 119 -1.64 24.93 -18.44
N ASP A 120 -0.69 25.67 -18.99
CA ASP A 120 -0.69 26.17 -20.36
C ASP A 120 -0.79 25.04 -21.40
N THR A 121 -0.12 23.91 -21.21
CA THR A 121 -0.17 22.76 -22.12
C THR A 121 -0.89 21.59 -21.47
N TRP A 122 -1.67 20.88 -22.30
CA TRP A 122 -2.40 19.69 -21.86
C TRP A 122 -1.50 18.60 -21.25
N GLU A 123 -0.24 18.50 -21.69
CA GLU A 123 0.72 17.53 -21.18
C GLU A 123 1.21 17.84 -19.76
N LYS A 124 1.19 19.12 -19.36
CA LYS A 124 1.53 19.54 -18.01
C LYS A 124 0.34 19.49 -17.06
N CYS A 125 -0.88 19.31 -17.58
CA CYS A 125 -2.04 19.07 -16.73
C CYS A 125 -1.93 17.68 -16.10
N TYR A 126 -2.08 17.61 -14.78
CA TYR A 126 -2.09 16.33 -14.05
C TYR A 126 -3.10 16.37 -12.91
N GLY A 127 -3.58 15.19 -12.55
CA GLY A 127 -4.46 15.04 -11.39
C GLY A 127 -4.09 13.80 -10.59
N TYR A 128 -4.22 13.89 -9.27
CA TYR A 128 -4.06 12.76 -8.39
C TYR A 128 -5.12 12.77 -7.29
N THR A 129 -5.51 11.59 -6.84
CA THR A 129 -6.41 11.42 -5.70
C THR A 129 -5.61 10.90 -4.51
N GLN A 130 -5.92 11.39 -3.32
CA GLN A 130 -5.23 11.02 -2.10
C GLN A 130 -6.21 10.48 -1.06
N GLY A 131 -5.82 9.33 -0.49
CA GLY A 131 -6.55 8.65 0.56
C GLY A 131 -7.82 7.98 0.06
N MET A 132 -8.30 7.00 0.83
CA MET A 132 -9.62 6.42 0.66
C MET A 132 -10.44 6.81 1.87
N LYS A 133 -11.60 7.43 1.66
CA LYS A 133 -12.51 7.75 2.74
C LYS A 133 -13.06 6.42 3.25
N GLU A 134 -12.90 6.16 4.54
CA GLU A 134 -13.51 4.98 5.15
C GLU A 134 -15.01 5.06 4.96
N ASN A 135 -15.57 4.08 4.22
CA ASN A 135 -17.01 3.87 4.24
C ASN A 135 -17.40 3.40 5.64
N VAL A 136 -17.83 4.33 6.49
CA VAL A 136 -18.54 4.01 7.73
C VAL A 136 -19.77 3.12 7.48
N GLY A 137 -20.26 3.00 6.24
CA GLY A 137 -21.32 2.08 5.85
C GLY A 137 -20.89 0.69 5.32
N TYR A 138 -19.63 0.49 4.92
CA TYR A 138 -19.15 -0.79 4.36
C TYR A 138 -18.11 -1.50 5.25
N SER A 139 -17.47 -0.79 6.18
CA SER A 139 -16.58 -1.40 7.17
C SER A 139 -17.31 -1.98 8.39
N GLY A 140 -18.65 -1.99 8.39
CA GLY A 140 -19.46 -2.29 9.59
C GLY A 140 -20.42 -3.48 9.52
N SER A 141 -20.38 -4.35 8.50
CA SER A 141 -21.32 -5.49 8.43
C SER A 141 -20.75 -6.75 7.76
N SER A 142 -19.57 -7.19 8.16
CA SER A 142 -19.23 -8.63 8.07
C SER A 142 -19.66 -9.41 9.33
N SER A 143 -20.33 -8.74 10.28
CA SER A 143 -21.07 -9.39 11.38
C SER A 143 -22.49 -9.83 10.97
N ALA A 144 -22.72 -10.08 9.68
CA ALA A 144 -23.89 -10.82 9.24
C ALA A 144 -23.88 -12.13 10.05
N LYS A 145 -24.85 -12.24 10.97
CA LYS A 145 -25.09 -13.39 11.84
C LYS A 145 -25.00 -14.66 10.99
N LYS A 146 -23.82 -15.28 10.95
CA LYS A 146 -23.64 -16.55 10.25
C LYS A 146 -24.30 -17.61 11.11
N PRO A 147 -25.09 -18.52 10.54
CA PRO A 147 -25.67 -19.64 11.28
C PRO A 147 -24.53 -20.46 11.92
N ASP A 148 -24.86 -21.09 13.05
CA ASP A 148 -23.98 -21.78 14.02
C ASP A 148 -22.85 -22.64 13.41
N ALA A 149 -23.07 -23.18 12.21
CA ALA A 149 -22.11 -23.98 11.44
C ALA A 149 -20.75 -23.29 11.18
N GLY A 150 -20.70 -21.96 11.14
CA GLY A 150 -19.43 -21.22 10.99
C GLY A 150 -18.57 -21.19 12.26
N ARG A 151 -19.22 -21.26 13.44
CA ARG A 151 -18.54 -21.24 14.74
C ARG A 151 -17.93 -22.60 15.06
N GLU A 152 -18.62 -23.69 14.73
CA GLU A 152 -18.08 -25.05 14.85
C GLU A 152 -16.86 -25.31 13.96
N LYS A 153 -16.84 -24.79 12.73
CA LYS A 153 -15.68 -24.92 11.85
C LYS A 153 -14.45 -24.17 12.38
N LYS A 154 -14.67 -22.99 12.98
CA LYS A 154 -13.60 -22.24 13.67
C LYS A 154 -13.11 -22.94 14.93
N ALA A 155 -14.01 -23.54 15.71
CA ALA A 155 -13.65 -24.32 16.89
C ALA A 155 -12.78 -25.53 16.51
N ARG A 156 -13.22 -26.33 15.52
CA ARG A 156 -12.45 -27.47 15.01
C ARG A 156 -11.08 -27.07 14.45
N GLN A 157 -10.99 -25.94 13.76
CA GLN A 157 -9.71 -25.44 13.24
C GLN A 157 -8.77 -24.98 14.36
N LYS A 158 -9.32 -24.41 15.44
CA LYS A 158 -8.54 -23.99 16.61
C LYS A 158 -8.01 -25.20 17.37
N GLU A 159 -8.83 -26.22 17.61
CA GLU A 159 -8.42 -27.47 18.28
C GLU A 159 -7.32 -28.18 17.48
N LEU A 160 -7.48 -28.29 16.15
CA LEU A 160 -6.46 -28.91 15.29
C LEU A 160 -5.13 -28.15 15.34
N LEU A 161 -5.17 -26.81 15.41
CA LEU A 161 -3.97 -25.98 15.51
C LEU A 161 -3.29 -26.15 16.87
N GLU A 162 -4.08 -26.23 17.94
CA GLU A 162 -3.60 -26.43 19.30
C GLU A 162 -2.93 -27.81 19.46
N GLU A 163 -3.57 -28.87 18.96
CA GLU A 163 -3.00 -30.23 18.96
C GLU A 163 -1.69 -30.30 18.17
N TYR A 164 -1.60 -29.61 17.02
CA TYR A 164 -0.37 -29.56 16.23
C TYR A 164 0.77 -28.86 16.98
N LEU A 165 0.47 -27.73 17.63
CA LEU A 165 1.47 -27.00 18.43
C LEU A 165 1.94 -27.83 19.63
N GLU A 166 1.03 -28.55 20.28
CA GLU A 166 1.36 -29.43 21.40
C GLU A 166 2.27 -30.59 20.97
N LYS A 167 1.93 -31.29 19.88
CA LYS A 167 2.78 -32.35 19.30
C LYS A 167 4.16 -31.84 18.93
N ARG A 168 4.25 -30.63 18.35
CA ARG A 168 5.53 -30.00 18.03
C ARG A 168 6.35 -29.67 19.28
N ALA A 169 5.71 -29.20 20.35
CA ALA A 169 6.36 -28.92 21.61
C ALA A 169 6.87 -30.20 22.29
N GLN A 170 6.07 -31.27 22.30
CA GLN A 170 6.45 -32.58 22.84
C GLN A 170 7.64 -33.17 22.10
N ALA A 171 7.63 -33.16 20.76
CA ALA A 171 8.76 -33.63 19.96
C ALA A 171 10.05 -32.84 20.24
N LYS A 172 9.94 -31.52 20.43
CA LYS A 172 11.09 -30.68 20.77
C LYS A 172 11.64 -31.00 22.17
N ARG A 173 10.78 -31.28 23.15
CA ARG A 173 11.21 -31.72 24.49
C ARG A 173 11.95 -33.05 24.43
N GLN A 174 11.40 -34.04 23.73
CA GLN A 174 12.05 -35.33 23.55
C GLN A 174 13.42 -35.21 22.86
N GLN A 175 13.53 -34.37 21.83
CA GLN A 175 14.82 -34.10 21.20
C GLN A 175 15.81 -33.45 22.16
N GLN A 176 15.36 -32.50 22.97
CA GLN A 176 16.21 -31.84 23.95
C GLN A 176 16.70 -32.81 25.03
N GLU A 177 15.82 -33.65 25.58
CA GLU A 177 16.17 -34.67 26.57
C GLU A 177 17.22 -35.65 26.03
N LEU A 178 17.07 -36.10 24.77
CA LEU A 178 18.05 -36.99 24.13
C LEU A 178 19.40 -36.30 23.90
N LEU A 179 19.40 -34.99 23.61
CA LEU A 179 20.63 -34.22 23.50
C LEU A 179 21.29 -34.03 24.87
N ASP A 180 20.51 -33.68 25.89
CA ASP A 180 20.98 -33.47 27.25
C ASP A 180 21.57 -34.76 27.85
N GLU A 181 20.94 -35.91 27.61
CA GLU A 181 21.48 -37.21 28.04
C GLU A 181 22.83 -37.53 27.37
N LYS A 182 22.97 -37.22 26.08
CA LYS A 182 24.25 -37.38 25.38
C LYS A 182 25.32 -36.44 25.92
N VAL A 183 24.96 -35.20 26.21
CA VAL A 183 25.87 -34.21 26.82
C VAL A 183 26.30 -34.67 28.22
N ALA A 184 25.36 -35.12 29.05
CA ALA A 184 25.65 -35.62 30.40
C ALA A 184 26.60 -36.83 30.37
N LYS A 185 26.37 -37.81 29.48
CA LYS A 185 27.27 -38.96 29.30
C LYS A 185 28.67 -38.53 28.82
N ALA A 186 28.72 -37.60 27.87
CA ALA A 186 29.99 -37.06 27.37
C ALA A 186 30.75 -36.29 28.46
N GLU A 187 30.05 -35.54 29.32
CA GLU A 187 30.63 -34.84 30.45
C GLU A 187 31.13 -35.80 31.54
N GLN A 188 30.40 -36.87 31.81
CA GLN A 188 30.83 -37.92 32.74
C GLN A 188 32.11 -38.60 32.27
N GLU A 189 32.20 -38.95 30.98
CA GLU A 189 33.42 -39.50 30.39
C GLU A 189 34.57 -38.49 30.39
N ARG A 190 34.31 -37.21 30.06
CA ARG A 190 35.31 -36.14 30.17
C ARG A 190 35.83 -36.00 31.59
N SER A 191 34.96 -36.04 32.59
CA SER A 191 35.32 -35.97 34.01
C SER A 191 36.16 -37.17 34.44
N ARG A 192 35.79 -38.38 33.99
CA ARG A 192 36.58 -39.60 34.23
C ARG A 192 37.98 -39.50 33.62
N LEU A 193 38.08 -39.06 32.36
CA LEU A 193 39.35 -38.86 31.67
C LEU A 193 40.18 -37.76 32.34
N ALA A 194 39.57 -36.64 32.74
CA ALA A 194 40.26 -35.56 33.44
C ALA A 194 40.83 -36.00 34.80
N LYS A 195 40.09 -36.81 35.56
CA LYS A 195 40.58 -37.41 36.82
C LYS A 195 41.74 -38.37 36.58
N ALA A 196 41.64 -39.25 35.57
CA ALA A 196 42.72 -40.17 35.21
C ALA A 196 43.98 -39.41 34.75
N TRP A 197 43.82 -38.35 33.95
CA TRP A 197 44.91 -37.51 33.49
C TRP A 197 45.57 -36.74 34.65
N SER A 198 44.78 -36.13 35.53
CA SER A 198 45.29 -35.45 36.74
C SER A 198 46.02 -36.42 37.68
N SER A 199 45.49 -37.63 37.87
CA SER A 199 46.16 -38.67 38.65
C SER A 199 47.49 -39.09 38.02
N LYS A 200 47.56 -39.26 36.69
CA LYS A 200 48.79 -39.59 35.98
C LYS A 200 49.83 -38.47 36.11
N GLN A 201 49.41 -37.21 35.98
CA GLN A 201 50.29 -36.05 36.14
C GLN A 201 50.83 -35.94 37.57
N ARG A 202 49.99 -36.21 38.60
CA ARG A 202 50.43 -36.29 40.00
C ARG A 202 51.45 -37.41 40.23
N MET A 203 51.19 -38.60 39.68
CA MET A 203 52.12 -39.73 39.79
C MET A 203 53.45 -39.45 39.09
N ALA A 204 53.44 -38.84 37.90
CA ALA A 204 54.65 -38.45 37.19
C ALA A 204 55.47 -37.38 37.93
N ALA A 205 54.80 -36.42 38.59
CA ALA A 205 55.47 -35.46 39.45
C ALA A 205 56.09 -36.12 40.69
N ALA A 206 55.39 -37.08 41.31
CA ALA A 206 55.89 -37.82 42.45
C ALA A 206 57.08 -38.74 42.09
N SER A 207 57.01 -39.44 40.96
CA SER A 207 58.12 -40.28 40.48
C SER A 207 59.32 -39.43 40.08
N GLY A 208 59.13 -38.30 39.40
CA GLY A 208 60.20 -37.37 39.07
C GLY A 208 60.87 -36.77 40.32
N ALA A 209 60.09 -36.46 41.36
CA ALA A 209 60.64 -36.02 42.65
C ALA A 209 61.45 -37.14 43.34
N TYR A 210 60.96 -38.38 43.28
CA TYR A 210 61.67 -39.54 43.83
C TYR A 210 62.98 -39.82 43.07
N GLU A 211 62.95 -39.83 41.74
CA GLU A 211 64.14 -39.99 40.88
C GLU A 211 65.15 -38.87 41.13
N SER A 212 64.70 -37.61 41.24
CA SER A 212 65.57 -36.48 41.57
C SER A 212 66.25 -36.64 42.93
N ASN A 213 65.51 -37.13 43.94
CA ASN A 213 66.06 -37.35 45.27
C ASN A 213 67.11 -38.49 45.27
N ILE A 214 66.84 -39.60 44.59
CA ILE A 214 67.79 -40.71 44.45
C ILE A 214 69.06 -40.29 43.66
N MET A 215 68.92 -39.47 42.61
CA MET A 215 70.06 -38.95 41.86
C MET A 215 70.91 -37.97 42.69
N MET A 216 70.29 -37.15 43.55
CA MET A 216 71.03 -36.31 44.52
C MET A 216 71.76 -37.16 45.57
N GLU A 217 71.12 -38.21 46.08
CA GLU A 217 71.69 -39.08 47.11
C GLU A 217 72.86 -39.94 46.56
N THR A 218 72.75 -40.42 45.32
CA THR A 218 73.84 -41.15 44.64
C THR A 218 74.99 -40.23 44.19
N ALA A 219 74.71 -38.98 43.80
CA ALA A 219 75.75 -37.98 43.55
C ALA A 219 76.51 -37.60 44.84
N ALA A 220 75.83 -37.57 45.99
CA ALA A 220 76.45 -37.32 47.28
C ALA A 220 77.27 -38.53 47.82
N GLY A 221 76.93 -39.76 47.41
CA GLY A 221 77.66 -40.99 47.78
C GLY A 221 78.90 -41.31 46.94
N GLY A 222 79.18 -40.54 45.88
CA GLY A 222 80.35 -40.71 45.00
C GLY A 222 81.63 -40.00 45.47
N GLU A 223 81.57 -39.21 46.53
CA GLU A 223 82.74 -38.57 47.17
C GLU A 223 83.11 -39.27 48.49
N VAL A 224 83.60 -40.51 48.41
CA VAL A 224 84.44 -41.06 49.50
C VAL A 224 85.64 -41.75 48.86
N LYS A 225 86.80 -41.14 49.13
CA LYS A 225 88.16 -41.61 48.86
C LYS A 225 88.42 -43.02 49.38
#